data_AF-A0A2V8MBB8-F1
#
_entry.id   AF-A0A2V8MBB8-F1
#
_cell.length_a   1.000
_cell.length_b   1.000
_cell.length_c   1.000
_cell.angle_alpha   90.00
_cell.angle_beta   90.00
_cell.angle_gamma   90.00
#
_symmetry.space_group_name_H-M   'P 1'
#
loop_
_entity.id
_entity.type
_entity.pdbx_description
1 polymer ?
#
loop_
_entity_poly.entity_id
_entity_poly.type
_entity_poly.pdbx_seq_one_letter_code
_entity_poly.pdbx_strand_id
1 'polypeptide(L)'
;MAANGSWSPEGLFDGTPASWNQILWRYNHDTFNVAPIEWFFNEFYYPGLLADVFAGKRPHVAQDVSKKDRRQPIVKLALTGGAASDAAIATRTVKVKIDITDAAADSEHARGSGARDVRLFRNGSLVKVWHGDALKGQSSASLEEEIALVAGPNRLTAYAFNKDNVKSKDANMSLTGADSLKRAGTAWVIAVGLNEYANAQYNLKYAVADAQSFAEELRRSQTQVGHFDRIEVVPLLNENATKANILSALRRLAGASEPPTLKAGPLDRLTRAEPEDAVIIYFAGHGTAQGQRFYLIPHDLGYDGSRNGLNESGLKSILAHSISDVELEESVEGLAAGSLLMIIDACNSGQALEAEEKRRGPMNSKGLAQLAYEKGMYILTAAQSYQAALEAAQLGHGLLTYALVEEGLKTAAADNEPKDGVLSAREWLDFATERVPQMQEDKMKQSRGLGLDIAFTEGEQKIVDPEKRSVQRPRVFYRREMEVDPLVIAKPASKQ
;
A
#
# COMPACT_ATOMS: atom_id res chain seq x y z
N MET A 1 -26.52 14.43 2.43
CA MET A 1 -25.05 14.20 2.42
C MET A 1 -24.70 13.56 3.76
N ALA A 2 -24.48 12.26 3.80
CA ALA A 2 -23.95 11.62 5.00
C ALA A 2 -22.46 11.98 5.09
N ALA A 3 -22.04 12.61 6.19
CA ALA A 3 -20.63 12.83 6.45
C ALA A 3 -19.99 11.46 6.73
N ASN A 4 -19.20 10.95 5.78
CA ASN A 4 -18.44 9.71 5.95
C ASN A 4 -17.17 9.99 6.77
N GLY A 5 -17.32 10.08 8.09
CA GLY A 5 -16.19 10.23 9.00
C GLY A 5 -16.50 9.79 10.42
N SER A 6 -15.47 9.37 11.15
CA SER A 6 -15.53 9.05 12.58
C SER A 6 -14.42 9.79 13.32
N TRP A 7 -14.68 10.24 14.53
CA TRP A 7 -13.70 10.94 15.37
C TRP A 7 -13.81 10.51 16.83
N SER A 8 -12.71 10.59 17.58
CA SER A 8 -12.68 10.29 19.02
C SER A 8 -12.42 11.56 19.85
N PRO A 9 -12.83 11.61 21.13
CA PRO A 9 -12.54 12.75 22.02
C PRO A 9 -11.05 13.09 22.14
N GLU A 10 -10.17 12.11 21.93
CA GLU A 10 -8.72 12.24 21.98
C GLU A 10 -8.11 12.82 20.69
N GLY A 11 -8.92 13.13 19.67
CA GLY A 11 -8.48 13.79 18.45
C GLY A 11 -8.33 12.89 17.23
N LEU A 12 -8.42 11.56 17.38
CA LEU A 12 -8.27 10.61 16.27
C LEU A 12 -9.41 10.75 15.27
N PHE A 13 -9.12 10.54 13.99
CA PHE A 13 -10.16 10.57 12.95
C PHE A 13 -9.92 9.57 11.81
N ASP A 14 -11.02 9.16 11.17
CA ASP A 14 -11.08 8.42 9.90
C ASP A 14 -12.11 9.10 8.99
N GLY A 15 -11.90 9.13 7.68
CA GLY A 15 -12.80 9.76 6.70
C GLY A 15 -12.12 10.05 5.37
N THR A 16 -12.85 10.63 4.40
CA THR A 16 -12.31 11.03 3.09
C THR A 16 -11.72 12.46 3.12
N PRO A 17 -10.73 12.84 2.28
CA PRO A 17 -10.20 14.21 2.16
C PRO A 17 -11.26 15.27 1.97
N ALA A 18 -12.24 14.97 1.12
CA ALA A 18 -13.38 15.85 0.89
C ALA A 18 -14.13 16.18 2.19
N SER A 19 -14.14 15.27 3.17
CA SER A 19 -14.74 15.48 4.49
C SER A 19 -13.81 16.14 5.52
N TRP A 20 -12.48 16.05 5.37
CA TRP A 20 -11.53 16.58 6.36
C TRP A 20 -11.54 18.11 6.46
N ASN A 21 -11.85 18.80 5.36
CA ASN A 21 -12.04 20.25 5.35
C ASN A 21 -13.43 20.69 5.84
N GLN A 22 -14.35 19.74 6.04
CA GLN A 22 -15.72 20.00 6.51
C GLN A 22 -15.87 19.79 8.02
N ILE A 23 -14.88 19.16 8.65
CA ILE A 23 -14.86 18.89 10.09
C ILE A 23 -13.80 19.78 10.74
N LEU A 24 -14.23 20.55 11.74
CA LEU A 24 -13.41 21.52 12.45
C LEU A 24 -13.27 21.11 13.93
N TRP A 25 -12.03 21.08 14.43
CA TRP A 25 -11.77 21.06 15.86
C TRP A 25 -11.97 22.45 16.43
N ARG A 26 -12.73 22.56 17.51
CA ARG A 26 -12.94 23.81 18.26
C ARG A 26 -12.11 23.78 19.54
N TYR A 27 -11.43 24.89 19.81
CA TYR A 27 -10.50 24.99 20.95
C TYR A 27 -10.96 26.03 21.96
N ASN A 28 -10.59 25.82 23.23
CA ASN A 28 -10.76 26.78 24.33
C ASN A 28 -12.20 27.30 24.52
N HIS A 29 -13.21 26.52 24.11
CA HIS A 29 -14.61 26.94 24.08
C HIS A 29 -14.87 28.23 23.27
N ASP A 30 -13.96 28.62 22.37
CA ASP A 30 -14.11 29.78 21.49
C ASP A 30 -14.65 29.31 20.13
N THR A 31 -15.71 29.95 19.65
CA THR A 31 -16.41 29.59 18.41
C THR A 31 -15.58 29.87 17.16
N PHE A 32 -14.62 30.80 17.23
CA PHE A 32 -13.79 31.20 16.09
C PHE A 32 -12.37 30.60 16.11
N ASN A 33 -11.99 30.00 17.24
CA ASN A 33 -10.73 29.29 17.39
C ASN A 33 -10.88 27.84 16.90
N VAL A 34 -10.86 27.68 15.57
CA VAL A 34 -11.08 26.40 14.90
C VAL A 34 -9.92 26.01 14.00
N ALA A 35 -9.66 24.70 13.89
CA ALA A 35 -8.72 24.14 12.94
C ALA A 35 -9.35 22.93 12.23
N PRO A 36 -9.32 22.84 10.89
CA PRO A 36 -9.72 21.64 10.16
C PRO A 36 -8.96 20.40 10.63
N ILE A 37 -9.63 19.24 10.69
CA ILE A 37 -8.98 17.99 11.11
C ILE A 37 -7.81 17.61 10.19
N GLU A 38 -7.86 18.05 8.92
CA GLU A 38 -6.77 17.87 7.94
C GLU A 38 -5.41 18.38 8.47
N TRP A 39 -5.41 19.43 9.30
CA TRP A 39 -4.16 19.99 9.83
C TRP A 39 -3.37 18.97 10.66
N PHE A 40 -4.06 17.98 11.23
CA PHE A 40 -3.51 16.99 12.14
C PHE A 40 -3.39 15.60 11.50
N PHE A 41 -3.57 15.51 10.18
CA PHE A 41 -3.59 14.25 9.43
C PHE A 41 -2.42 13.31 9.76
N ASN A 42 -1.20 13.84 9.82
CA ASN A 42 0.00 13.04 10.01
C ASN A 42 0.04 12.27 11.35
N GLU A 43 -0.60 12.81 12.40
CA GLU A 43 -0.53 12.24 13.75
C GLU A 43 -1.85 11.61 14.21
N PHE A 44 -2.98 12.13 13.72
CA PHE A 44 -4.31 11.79 14.24
C PHE A 44 -5.18 10.99 13.25
N TYR A 45 -4.76 10.79 12.00
CA TYR A 45 -5.46 9.89 11.09
C TYR A 45 -5.27 8.42 11.52
N TYR A 46 -6.38 7.70 11.67
CA TYR A 46 -6.41 6.30 12.06
C TYR A 46 -7.41 5.55 11.18
N PRO A 47 -6.97 4.85 10.12
CA PRO A 47 -7.88 4.13 9.24
C PRO A 47 -8.60 3.00 10.00
N GLY A 48 -9.92 2.91 9.84
CA GLY A 48 -10.72 1.88 10.51
C GLY A 48 -10.99 2.17 12.00
N LEU A 49 -10.85 3.44 12.43
CA LEU A 49 -11.08 3.88 13.82
C LEU A 49 -12.40 3.36 14.38
N LEU A 50 -13.49 3.50 13.62
CA LEU A 50 -14.83 3.08 14.03
C LEU A 50 -14.88 1.58 14.32
N ALA A 51 -14.36 0.75 13.40
CA ALA A 51 -14.36 -0.70 13.55
C ALA A 51 -13.56 -1.14 14.79
N ASP A 52 -12.41 -0.51 15.03
CA ASP A 52 -11.57 -0.80 16.20
C ASP A 52 -12.24 -0.39 17.52
N VAL A 53 -12.93 0.76 17.55
CA VAL A 53 -13.71 1.20 18.73
C VAL A 53 -14.87 0.25 19.02
N PHE A 54 -15.60 -0.20 17.99
CA PHE A 54 -16.67 -1.20 18.13
C PHE A 54 -16.15 -2.57 18.56
N ALA A 55 -14.94 -2.94 18.14
CA ALA A 55 -14.25 -4.13 18.63
C ALA A 55 -13.72 -4.01 20.08
N GLY A 56 -14.05 -2.92 20.78
CA GLY A 56 -13.66 -2.68 22.17
C GLY A 56 -12.25 -2.13 22.35
N LYS A 57 -11.53 -1.80 21.27
CA LYS A 57 -10.22 -1.15 21.38
C LYS A 57 -10.40 0.31 21.78
N ARG A 58 -9.34 0.86 22.37
CA ARG A 58 -9.22 2.27 22.76
C ARG A 58 -7.89 2.80 22.23
N PRO A 59 -7.83 3.21 20.95
CA PRO A 59 -6.64 3.82 20.41
C PRO A 59 -6.38 5.16 21.11
N HIS A 60 -5.12 5.44 21.42
CA HIS A 60 -4.70 6.63 22.16
C HIS A 60 -3.67 7.44 21.38
N VAL A 61 -3.68 8.76 21.56
CA VAL A 61 -2.68 9.68 21.01
C VAL A 61 -1.65 10.05 22.07
N ALA A 62 -0.43 10.39 21.64
CA ALA A 62 0.65 10.74 22.55
C ALA A 62 0.45 12.11 23.21
N GLN A 63 -0.23 13.04 22.53
CA GLN A 63 -0.47 14.39 23.02
C GLN A 63 -1.85 14.89 22.56
N ASP A 64 -2.52 15.60 23.45
CA ASP A 64 -3.79 16.27 23.15
C ASP A 64 -3.57 17.35 22.07
N VAL A 65 -4.46 17.37 21.08
CA VAL A 65 -4.44 18.32 19.96
C VAL A 65 -4.47 19.79 20.42
N SER A 66 -5.04 20.09 21.59
CA SER A 66 -5.09 21.44 22.18
C SER A 66 -3.72 21.97 22.64
N LYS A 67 -2.72 21.10 22.83
CA LYS A 67 -1.38 21.47 23.31
C LYS A 67 -0.36 21.66 22.19
N LYS A 68 -0.77 21.58 20.92
CA LYS A 68 0.11 21.69 19.75
C LYS A 68 0.28 23.15 19.35
N ASP A 69 1.47 23.53 18.89
CA ASP A 69 1.72 24.76 18.14
C ASP A 69 0.95 24.67 16.81
N ARG A 70 -0.08 25.50 16.65
CA ARG A 70 -0.98 25.48 15.47
C ARG A 70 -0.51 26.40 14.35
N ARG A 71 0.62 27.07 14.51
CA ARG A 71 1.15 27.95 13.46
C ARG A 71 1.62 27.11 12.28
N GLN A 72 1.12 27.46 11.11
CA GLN A 72 1.40 26.76 9.87
C GLN A 72 2.64 27.34 9.19
N PRO A 73 3.57 26.52 8.68
CA PRO A 73 4.60 27.01 7.78
C PRO A 73 3.95 27.45 6.45
N ILE A 74 4.65 28.29 5.70
CA ILE A 74 4.22 28.77 4.39
C ILE A 74 5.01 28.02 3.33
N VAL A 75 4.30 27.44 2.36
CA VAL A 75 4.88 26.77 1.20
C VAL A 75 4.46 27.51 -0.08
N LYS A 76 5.38 27.66 -1.02
CA LYS A 76 5.13 28.22 -2.35
C LYS A 76 5.77 27.36 -3.43
N LEU A 77 5.06 27.19 -4.54
CA LEU A 77 5.54 26.47 -5.72
C LEU A 77 5.90 27.46 -6.84
N ALA A 78 7.02 27.23 -7.50
CA ALA A 78 7.45 27.94 -8.70
C ALA A 78 8.12 26.98 -9.70
N LEU A 79 8.08 27.32 -10.99
CA LEU A 79 8.90 26.64 -12.00
C LEU A 79 10.28 27.29 -12.08
N THR A 80 11.34 26.47 -12.12
CA THR A 80 12.69 26.98 -12.38
C THR A 80 12.84 27.22 -13.88
N GLY A 81 13.13 28.46 -14.29
CA GLY A 81 13.36 28.82 -15.71
C GLY A 81 12.23 29.56 -16.44
N GLY A 82 11.16 29.97 -15.74
CA GLY A 82 10.31 31.08 -16.20
C GLY A 82 9.22 30.77 -17.24
N ALA A 83 8.81 29.52 -17.43
CA ALA A 83 7.66 29.19 -18.28
C ALA A 83 6.35 29.11 -17.46
N ALA A 84 5.87 30.25 -16.96
CA ALA A 84 4.47 30.40 -16.57
C ALA A 84 3.71 31.06 -17.73
N SER A 85 3.67 30.40 -18.87
CA SER A 85 2.76 30.77 -19.97
C SER A 85 1.60 29.78 -20.00
N ASP A 86 0.40 30.23 -20.35
CA ASP A 86 -0.76 29.36 -20.63
C ASP A 86 -0.52 28.33 -21.76
N ALA A 87 0.64 28.36 -22.42
CA ALA A 87 1.02 27.41 -23.45
C ALA A 87 1.35 26.03 -22.86
N ALA A 88 0.97 24.99 -23.60
CA ALA A 88 1.27 23.61 -23.24
C ALA A 88 2.79 23.33 -23.30
N ILE A 89 3.30 22.65 -22.27
CA ILE A 89 4.72 22.31 -22.11
C ILE A 89 5.01 21.03 -22.91
N ALA A 90 5.93 21.12 -23.88
CA ALA A 90 6.31 19.98 -24.73
C ALA A 90 7.48 19.16 -24.19
N THR A 91 8.13 19.59 -23.10
CA THR A 91 9.22 18.85 -22.46
C THR A 91 8.68 17.82 -21.48
N ARG A 92 9.25 16.61 -21.48
CA ARG A 92 8.80 15.52 -20.60
C ARG A 92 9.02 15.82 -19.12
N THR A 93 10.09 16.53 -18.78
CA THR A 93 10.40 16.90 -17.41
C THR A 93 10.43 18.40 -17.22
N VAL A 94 10.06 18.83 -16.01
CA VAL A 94 10.20 20.21 -15.54
C VAL A 94 10.78 20.22 -14.14
N LYS A 95 11.53 21.27 -13.84
CA LYS A 95 12.08 21.48 -12.51
C LYS A 95 11.19 22.40 -11.71
N VAL A 96 10.75 21.92 -10.55
CA VAL A 96 9.88 22.65 -9.63
C VAL A 96 10.70 23.08 -8.42
N LYS A 97 10.55 24.34 -8.05
CA LYS A 97 11.11 24.93 -6.84
C LYS A 97 10.02 25.05 -5.78
N ILE A 98 10.31 24.58 -4.57
CA ILE A 98 9.45 24.65 -3.40
C ILE A 98 10.11 25.57 -2.38
N ASP A 99 9.57 26.77 -2.20
CA ASP A 99 10.02 27.73 -1.20
C ASP A 99 9.22 27.56 0.09
N ILE A 100 9.92 27.32 1.20
CA ILE A 100 9.33 27.05 2.52
C ILE A 100 9.79 28.11 3.49
N THR A 101 8.90 28.60 4.34
CA THR A 101 9.21 29.54 5.42
C THR A 101 8.43 29.13 6.67
N ASP A 102 9.06 29.12 7.84
CA ASP A 102 8.31 28.86 9.07
C ASP A 102 7.45 30.06 9.48
N ALA A 103 6.48 29.81 10.36
CA ALA A 103 5.80 30.90 11.03
C ALA A 103 6.74 31.51 12.07
N ALA A 104 6.91 32.84 12.04
CA ALA A 104 7.77 33.55 12.97
C ALA A 104 7.33 33.38 14.44
N ALA A 105 8.27 33.57 15.36
CA ALA A 105 8.02 33.64 16.80
C ALA A 105 6.91 34.66 17.12
N ASP A 106 6.10 34.34 18.13
CA ASP A 106 5.03 35.22 18.63
C ASP A 106 5.06 35.29 20.17
N SER A 107 4.04 35.91 20.77
CA SER A 107 3.95 36.05 22.23
C SER A 107 3.83 34.73 22.98
N GLU A 108 3.34 33.66 22.33
CA GLU A 108 3.16 32.35 22.94
C GLU A 108 4.33 31.40 22.65
N HIS A 109 5.13 31.70 21.61
CA HIS A 109 6.20 30.83 21.13
C HIS A 109 7.50 31.59 20.89
N ALA A 110 8.52 31.29 21.71
CA ALA A 110 9.84 31.94 21.65
C ALA A 110 10.67 31.65 20.37
N ARG A 111 10.21 30.72 19.51
CA ARG A 111 10.89 30.33 18.27
C ARG A 111 9.86 30.20 17.15
N GLY A 112 10.35 30.20 15.91
CA GLY A 112 9.52 29.88 14.76
C GLY A 112 9.03 28.43 14.78
N SER A 113 7.92 28.18 14.10
CA SER A 113 7.22 26.88 14.09
C SER A 113 8.09 25.74 13.51
N GLY A 114 9.12 26.09 12.74
CA GLY A 114 9.86 25.17 11.87
C GLY A 114 9.01 24.64 10.71
N ALA A 115 9.66 23.87 9.83
CA ALA A 115 9.01 23.10 8.78
C ALA A 115 9.75 21.77 8.57
N ARG A 116 9.01 20.68 8.42
CA ARG A 116 9.50 19.32 8.24
C ARG A 116 8.60 18.51 7.32
N ASP A 117 9.11 17.37 6.88
CA ASP A 117 8.35 16.34 6.15
C ASP A 117 7.59 16.95 4.96
N VAL A 118 8.31 17.67 4.09
CA VAL A 118 7.72 18.35 2.92
C VAL A 118 7.27 17.28 1.92
N ARG A 119 6.06 17.43 1.40
CA ARG A 119 5.48 16.51 0.41
C ARG A 119 5.16 17.25 -0.88
N LEU A 120 5.44 16.61 -2.01
CA LEU A 120 5.09 17.06 -3.35
C LEU A 120 4.25 15.98 -4.04
N PHE A 121 3.09 16.38 -4.56
CA PHE A 121 2.14 15.53 -5.25
C PHE A 121 1.96 15.98 -6.70
N ARG A 122 1.67 15.03 -7.59
CA ARG A 122 1.15 15.26 -8.93
C ARG A 122 -0.16 14.50 -9.08
N ASN A 123 -1.22 15.19 -9.50
CA ASN A 123 -2.54 14.61 -9.72
C ASN A 123 -3.03 13.80 -8.50
N GLY A 124 -2.71 14.28 -7.30
CA GLY A 124 -3.09 13.63 -6.04
C GLY A 124 -2.24 12.42 -5.64
N SER A 125 -1.22 12.02 -6.41
CA SER A 125 -0.28 10.96 -6.03
C SER A 125 1.07 11.56 -5.60
N LEU A 126 1.63 11.03 -4.51
CA LEU A 126 2.90 11.46 -3.94
C LEU A 126 4.06 11.19 -4.91
N VAL A 127 4.80 12.24 -5.23
CA VAL A 127 5.98 12.21 -6.10
C VAL A 127 7.27 12.22 -5.28
N LYS A 128 7.32 13.04 -4.24
CA LYS A 128 8.54 13.22 -3.43
C LYS A 128 8.22 13.58 -1.99
N VAL A 129 8.99 13.02 -1.06
CA VAL A 129 9.05 13.43 0.34
C VAL A 129 10.46 13.91 0.67
N TRP A 130 10.54 15.00 1.42
CA TRP A 130 11.75 15.41 2.13
C TRP A 130 11.53 15.22 3.62
N HIS A 131 11.96 14.06 4.12
CA HIS A 131 11.84 13.67 5.51
C HIS A 131 12.70 14.54 6.44
N GLY A 132 12.19 14.82 7.64
CA GLY A 132 12.90 15.57 8.67
C GLY A 132 12.86 17.08 8.47
N ASP A 133 13.76 17.81 9.14
CA ASP A 133 13.81 19.27 9.13
C ASP A 133 14.16 19.83 7.74
N ALA A 134 13.16 20.38 7.06
CA ALA A 134 13.31 20.93 5.72
C ALA A 134 14.07 22.26 5.74
N LEU A 135 14.09 22.96 6.88
CA LEU A 135 14.75 24.25 7.02
C LEU A 135 16.22 24.12 7.44
N LYS A 136 16.66 22.93 7.87
CA LYS A 136 18.02 22.67 8.36
C LYS A 136 18.47 23.69 9.42
N GLY A 137 17.55 24.01 10.34
CA GLY A 137 17.77 25.00 11.40
C GLY A 137 17.64 26.48 11.00
N GLN A 138 17.29 26.80 9.74
CA GLN A 138 17.02 28.17 9.27
C GLN A 138 15.53 28.52 9.39
N SER A 139 15.13 29.75 9.04
CA SER A 139 13.72 30.18 8.99
C SER A 139 13.07 29.96 7.62
N SER A 140 13.87 29.72 6.58
CA SER A 140 13.39 29.47 5.22
C SER A 140 14.35 28.57 4.47
N ALA A 141 13.84 27.78 3.54
CA ALA A 141 14.63 26.96 2.63
C ALA A 141 13.96 26.85 1.26
N SER A 142 14.76 26.52 0.25
CA SER A 142 14.28 26.18 -1.09
C SER A 142 14.67 24.74 -1.40
N LEU A 143 13.70 23.95 -1.85
CA LEU A 143 13.90 22.60 -2.35
C LEU A 143 13.63 22.58 -3.85
N GLU A 144 14.27 21.66 -4.58
CA GLU A 144 14.02 21.46 -6.01
C GLU A 144 13.79 19.98 -6.29
N GLU A 145 12.88 19.68 -7.22
CA GLU A 145 12.64 18.34 -7.74
C GLU A 145 12.37 18.39 -9.24
N GLU A 146 12.86 17.38 -9.96
CA GLU A 146 12.52 17.19 -11.37
C GLU A 146 11.31 16.24 -11.48
N ILE A 147 10.24 16.74 -12.08
CA ILE A 147 8.99 15.98 -12.23
C ILE A 147 8.73 15.65 -13.70
N ALA A 148 8.20 14.46 -13.95
CA ALA A 148 7.69 14.07 -15.27
C ALA A 148 6.25 14.58 -15.44
N LEU A 149 5.98 15.22 -16.59
CA LEU A 149 4.67 15.73 -17.00
C LEU A 149 3.99 14.76 -17.96
N VAL A 150 2.71 14.50 -17.75
CA VAL A 150 1.85 13.77 -18.70
C VAL A 150 1.19 14.73 -19.69
N ALA A 151 0.69 14.22 -20.81
CA ALA A 151 -0.17 15.02 -21.69
C ALA A 151 -1.44 15.47 -20.95
N GLY A 152 -1.86 16.72 -21.16
CA GLY A 152 -3.00 17.31 -20.47
C GLY A 152 -2.67 17.85 -19.07
N PRO A 153 -3.64 17.91 -18.14
CA PRO A 153 -3.47 18.61 -16.88
C PRO A 153 -2.54 17.86 -15.90
N ASN A 154 -1.59 18.59 -15.35
CA ASN A 154 -0.70 18.18 -14.27
C ASN A 154 -0.92 19.14 -13.10
N ARG A 155 -1.68 18.71 -12.09
CA ARG A 155 -1.92 19.46 -10.86
C ARG A 155 -0.85 19.10 -9.84
N LEU A 156 -0.01 20.07 -9.50
CA LEU A 156 0.99 19.95 -8.46
C LEU A 156 0.47 20.53 -7.16
N THR A 157 0.68 19.80 -6.08
CA THR A 157 0.35 20.24 -4.73
C THR A 157 1.54 19.98 -3.82
N ALA A 158 1.95 20.98 -3.04
CA ALA A 158 2.98 20.80 -2.03
C ALA A 158 2.55 21.38 -0.68
N TYR A 159 2.94 20.69 0.38
CA TYR A 159 2.75 21.13 1.75
C TYR A 159 3.86 20.58 2.64
N ALA A 160 4.05 21.22 3.78
CA ALA A 160 4.95 20.81 4.86
C ALA A 160 4.21 20.76 6.19
N PHE A 161 4.83 20.18 7.21
CA PHE A 161 4.36 20.19 8.59
C PHE A 161 5.26 21.07 9.46
N ASN A 162 4.74 21.68 10.52
CA ASN A 162 5.60 22.26 11.55
C ASN A 162 6.18 21.18 12.49
N LYS A 163 6.95 21.59 13.51
CA LYS A 163 7.54 20.68 14.49
C LYS A 163 6.53 19.81 15.25
N ASP A 164 5.30 20.30 15.37
CA ASP A 164 4.18 19.69 16.09
C ASP A 164 3.21 18.94 15.15
N ASN A 165 3.63 18.60 13.92
CA ASN A 165 2.85 17.89 12.92
C ASN A 165 1.61 18.65 12.40
N VAL A 166 1.59 19.98 12.50
CA VAL A 166 0.52 20.80 11.92
C VAL A 166 0.81 21.09 10.45
N LYS A 167 -0.06 20.63 9.57
CA LYS A 167 0.03 20.79 8.11
C LYS A 167 -0.08 22.27 7.74
N SER A 168 0.72 22.71 6.78
CA SER A 168 0.56 24.00 6.09
C SER A 168 -0.66 24.03 5.16
N LYS A 169 -0.98 25.22 4.64
CA LYS A 169 -1.88 25.33 3.49
C LYS A 169 -1.21 24.74 2.26
N ASP A 170 -2.02 24.15 1.39
CA ASP A 170 -1.55 23.60 0.12
C ASP A 170 -1.08 24.71 -0.82
N ALA A 171 0.17 24.61 -1.27
CA ALA A 171 0.67 25.33 -2.42
C ALA A 171 0.27 24.56 -3.67
N ASN A 172 -0.51 25.18 -4.55
CA ASN A 172 -1.02 24.54 -5.77
C ASN A 172 -0.46 25.21 -7.01
N MET A 173 -0.18 24.39 -8.02
CA MET A 173 0.21 24.83 -9.36
C MET A 173 -0.43 23.90 -10.39
N SER A 174 -0.88 24.43 -11.51
CA SER A 174 -1.41 23.63 -12.61
C SER A 174 -0.57 23.88 -13.86
N LEU A 175 -0.13 22.80 -14.49
CA LEU A 175 0.62 22.81 -15.72
C LEU A 175 -0.15 22.01 -16.77
N THR A 176 -0.05 22.39 -18.03
CA THR A 176 -0.63 21.63 -19.14
C THR A 176 0.50 21.03 -19.95
N GLY A 177 0.62 19.70 -19.98
CA GLY A 177 1.53 19.01 -20.88
C GLY A 177 0.95 18.95 -22.28
N ALA A 178 1.78 19.15 -23.30
CA ALA A 178 1.36 19.10 -24.70
C ALA A 178 0.95 17.68 -25.11
N ASP A 179 0.11 17.55 -26.14
CA ASP A 179 -0.31 16.26 -26.68
C ASP A 179 0.87 15.41 -27.19
N SER A 180 2.00 16.05 -27.55
CA SER A 180 3.24 15.36 -27.91
C SER A 180 3.85 14.54 -26.77
N LEU A 181 3.43 14.77 -25.52
CA LEU A 181 3.81 13.98 -24.35
C LEU A 181 2.93 12.74 -24.17
N LYS A 182 1.91 12.54 -25.00
CA LYS A 182 1.00 11.40 -24.88
C LYS A 182 1.79 10.10 -25.07
N ARG A 183 1.71 9.25 -24.07
CA ARG A 183 2.39 7.95 -24.02
C ARG A 183 1.43 6.93 -23.45
N ALA A 184 1.35 5.75 -24.05
CA ALA A 184 0.74 4.61 -23.41
C ALA A 184 1.80 3.93 -22.52
N GLY A 185 1.43 3.66 -21.27
CA GLY A 185 2.38 3.21 -20.26
C GLY A 185 2.79 1.75 -20.41
N THR A 186 3.63 1.29 -19.49
CA THR A 186 3.94 -0.12 -19.26
C THR A 186 3.28 -0.58 -17.96
N ALA A 187 2.62 -1.73 -17.99
CA ALA A 187 2.24 -2.44 -16.78
C ALA A 187 3.38 -3.37 -16.35
N TRP A 188 4.07 -3.04 -15.27
CA TRP A 188 5.12 -3.84 -14.66
C TRP A 188 4.52 -4.79 -13.62
N VAL A 189 4.66 -6.09 -13.84
CA VAL A 189 4.15 -7.13 -12.92
C VAL A 189 5.32 -7.84 -12.25
N ILE A 190 5.61 -7.49 -11.01
CA ILE A 190 6.61 -8.17 -10.17
C ILE A 190 5.92 -9.34 -9.46
N ALA A 191 6.17 -10.56 -9.92
CA ALA A 191 5.52 -11.77 -9.41
C ALA A 191 6.50 -12.59 -8.59
N VAL A 192 6.33 -12.59 -7.26
CA VAL A 192 7.19 -13.28 -6.31
C VAL A 192 6.49 -14.53 -5.78
N GLY A 193 7.13 -15.70 -5.90
CA GLY A 193 6.59 -16.98 -5.45
C GLY A 193 7.66 -17.89 -4.84
N LEU A 194 7.48 -18.33 -3.60
CA LEU A 194 8.47 -19.11 -2.86
C LEU A 194 7.93 -20.48 -2.42
N ASN A 195 8.28 -21.52 -3.17
CA ASN A 195 8.11 -22.91 -2.73
C ASN A 195 9.35 -23.40 -1.99
N GLU A 196 10.53 -23.04 -2.50
CA GLU A 196 11.81 -23.50 -1.97
C GLU A 196 12.51 -22.37 -1.25
N TYR A 197 12.82 -22.61 0.02
CA TYR A 197 13.61 -21.74 0.88
C TYR A 197 15.00 -22.35 1.06
N ALA A 198 15.98 -21.53 1.43
CA ALA A 198 17.32 -22.02 1.79
C ALA A 198 17.28 -23.07 2.92
N ASN A 199 16.23 -23.04 3.75
CA ASN A 199 15.92 -24.09 4.71
C ASN A 199 14.65 -24.85 4.29
N ALA A 200 14.84 -26.12 3.89
CA ALA A 200 13.76 -26.97 3.38
C ALA A 200 12.61 -27.21 4.37
N GLN A 201 12.81 -27.00 5.68
CA GLN A 201 11.72 -27.11 6.67
C GLN A 201 10.66 -26.01 6.54
N TYR A 202 10.96 -24.96 5.77
CA TYR A 202 10.06 -23.86 5.48
C TYR A 202 9.46 -23.97 4.06
N ASN A 203 9.70 -25.06 3.32
CA ASN A 203 9.17 -25.18 1.97
C ASN A 203 7.63 -25.15 1.91
N LEU A 204 7.13 -24.49 0.87
CA LEU A 204 5.72 -24.43 0.48
C LEU A 204 5.51 -25.22 -0.82
N LYS A 205 4.24 -25.40 -1.20
CA LYS A 205 3.86 -26.22 -2.37
C LYS A 205 3.35 -25.42 -3.56
N TYR A 206 2.64 -24.31 -3.33
CA TYR A 206 1.84 -23.66 -4.37
C TYR A 206 2.21 -22.21 -4.67
N ALA A 207 3.09 -21.59 -3.89
CA ALA A 207 3.43 -20.19 -4.03
C ALA A 207 4.03 -19.84 -5.41
N VAL A 208 4.83 -20.75 -5.99
CA VAL A 208 5.35 -20.58 -7.37
C VAL A 208 4.23 -20.67 -8.41
N ALA A 209 3.37 -21.68 -8.31
CA ALA A 209 2.24 -21.87 -9.23
C ALA A 209 1.26 -20.67 -9.15
N ASP A 210 1.07 -20.13 -7.94
CA ASP A 210 0.23 -18.98 -7.69
C ASP A 210 0.77 -17.72 -8.36
N ALA A 211 2.05 -17.41 -8.15
CA ALA A 211 2.70 -16.25 -8.76
C ALA A 211 2.71 -16.33 -10.29
N GLN A 212 2.92 -17.52 -10.85
CA GLN A 212 2.90 -17.75 -12.29
C GLN A 212 1.48 -17.59 -12.87
N SER A 213 0.49 -18.27 -12.30
CA SER A 213 -0.92 -18.20 -12.74
C SER A 213 -1.46 -16.77 -12.66
N PHE A 214 -1.18 -16.06 -11.56
CA PHE A 214 -1.51 -14.66 -11.39
C PHE A 214 -0.91 -13.79 -12.50
N ALA A 215 0.40 -13.89 -12.72
CA ALA A 215 1.10 -13.04 -13.67
C ALA A 215 0.66 -13.31 -15.12
N GLU A 216 0.44 -14.57 -15.48
CA GLU A 216 -0.02 -14.96 -16.81
C GLU A 216 -1.44 -14.47 -17.09
N GLU A 217 -2.37 -14.66 -16.15
CA GLU A 217 -3.76 -14.25 -16.33
C GLU A 217 -3.91 -12.74 -16.33
N LEU A 218 -3.20 -12.04 -15.43
CA LEU A 218 -3.19 -10.60 -15.39
C LEU A 218 -2.62 -10.02 -16.68
N ARG A 219 -1.52 -10.60 -17.19
CA ARG A 219 -0.94 -10.18 -18.48
C ARG A 219 -1.94 -10.35 -19.62
N ARG A 220 -2.65 -11.47 -19.67
CA ARG A 220 -3.70 -11.72 -20.68
C ARG A 220 -4.81 -10.69 -20.57
N SER A 221 -5.33 -10.47 -19.36
CA SER A 221 -6.42 -9.53 -19.08
C SER A 221 -6.04 -8.10 -19.45
N GLN A 222 -4.86 -7.63 -19.06
CA GLN A 222 -4.36 -6.30 -19.39
C GLN A 222 -4.12 -6.11 -20.89
N THR A 223 -3.66 -7.16 -21.57
CA THR A 223 -3.51 -7.15 -23.03
C THR A 223 -4.87 -6.99 -23.73
N GLN A 224 -5.93 -7.63 -23.21
CA GLN A 224 -7.30 -7.47 -23.72
C GLN A 224 -7.90 -6.10 -23.42
N VAL A 225 -7.61 -5.53 -22.24
CA VAL A 225 -8.03 -4.17 -21.87
C VAL A 225 -7.46 -3.14 -22.85
N GLY A 226 -6.20 -3.32 -23.26
CA GLY A 226 -5.54 -2.54 -24.31
C GLY A 226 -5.13 -1.12 -23.89
N HIS A 227 -4.98 -0.85 -22.59
CA HIS A 227 -4.61 0.47 -22.07
C HIS A 227 -3.09 0.73 -22.10
N PHE A 228 -2.28 -0.30 -21.87
CA PHE A 228 -0.81 -0.21 -21.83
C PHE A 228 -0.19 -0.67 -23.15
N ASP A 229 0.92 -0.04 -23.54
CA ASP A 229 1.71 -0.45 -24.72
C ASP A 229 2.39 -1.80 -24.49
N ARG A 230 2.80 -2.07 -23.26
CA ARG A 230 3.48 -3.30 -22.86
C ARG A 230 3.00 -3.77 -21.50
N ILE A 231 3.01 -5.09 -21.34
CA ILE A 231 2.85 -5.74 -20.05
C ILE A 231 4.09 -6.60 -19.82
N GLU A 232 4.95 -6.14 -18.91
CA GLU A 232 6.24 -6.76 -18.61
C GLU A 232 6.16 -7.51 -17.29
N VAL A 233 6.30 -8.84 -17.36
CA VAL A 233 6.29 -9.71 -16.19
C VAL A 233 7.72 -9.99 -15.74
N VAL A 234 7.98 -9.76 -14.46
CA VAL A 234 9.26 -9.99 -13.78
C VAL A 234 9.05 -11.06 -12.71
N PRO A 235 9.23 -12.34 -13.05
CA PRO A 235 9.09 -13.42 -12.08
C PRO A 235 10.31 -13.51 -11.17
N LEU A 236 10.11 -13.54 -9.85
CA LEU A 236 11.13 -13.82 -8.84
C LEU A 236 10.69 -15.07 -8.07
N LEU A 237 11.22 -16.22 -8.46
CA LEU A 237 10.78 -17.53 -7.95
C LEU A 237 11.92 -18.21 -7.19
N ASN A 238 11.59 -18.89 -6.09
CA ASN A 238 12.53 -19.72 -5.31
C ASN A 238 13.89 -19.04 -5.08
N GLU A 239 15.00 -19.63 -5.55
CA GLU A 239 16.37 -19.13 -5.34
C GLU A 239 16.60 -17.71 -5.89
N ASN A 240 15.75 -17.23 -6.81
CA ASN A 240 15.80 -15.87 -7.32
C ASN A 240 14.97 -14.89 -6.48
N ALA A 241 14.07 -15.36 -5.62
CA ALA A 241 13.25 -14.56 -4.71
C ALA A 241 14.01 -14.23 -3.41
N THR A 242 15.22 -13.70 -3.53
CA THR A 242 16.01 -13.24 -2.37
C THR A 242 15.60 -11.83 -1.95
N LYS A 243 15.92 -11.46 -0.70
CA LYS A 243 15.75 -10.08 -0.20
C LYS A 243 16.37 -9.05 -1.16
N ALA A 244 17.61 -9.31 -1.56
CA ALA A 244 18.37 -8.41 -2.44
C ALA A 244 17.70 -8.24 -3.81
N ASN A 245 17.22 -9.33 -4.43
CA ASN A 245 16.62 -9.29 -5.76
C ASN A 245 15.26 -8.58 -5.77
N ILE A 246 14.42 -8.84 -4.77
CA ILE A 246 13.09 -8.21 -4.66
C ILE A 246 13.27 -6.69 -4.48
N LEU A 247 14.14 -6.26 -3.56
CA LEU A 247 14.41 -4.84 -3.34
C LEU A 247 15.10 -4.19 -4.56
N SER A 248 15.98 -4.91 -5.26
CA SER A 248 16.60 -4.41 -6.50
C SER A 248 15.56 -4.14 -7.59
N ALA A 249 14.56 -5.01 -7.75
CA ALA A 249 13.47 -4.81 -8.70
C ALA A 249 12.70 -3.50 -8.44
N LEU A 250 12.30 -3.27 -7.18
CA LEU A 250 11.56 -2.08 -6.77
C LEU A 250 12.40 -0.80 -6.92
N ARG A 251 13.68 -0.84 -6.49
CA ARG A 251 14.59 0.31 -6.62
C ARG A 251 14.85 0.68 -8.07
N ARG A 252 14.94 -0.29 -8.99
CA ARG A 252 15.08 -0.04 -10.43
C ARG A 252 13.86 0.66 -11.01
N LEU A 253 12.66 0.21 -10.66
CA LEU A 253 11.42 0.91 -11.02
C LEU A 253 11.36 2.31 -10.39
N ALA A 254 11.98 2.53 -9.23
CA ALA A 254 12.11 3.86 -8.62
C ALA A 254 13.20 4.73 -9.29
N GLY A 255 13.99 4.18 -10.23
CA GLY A 255 15.02 4.89 -11.00
C GLY A 255 16.45 4.72 -10.50
N ALA A 256 16.72 3.75 -9.61
CA ALA A 256 18.09 3.43 -9.21
C ALA A 256 18.91 2.94 -10.40
N SER A 257 20.14 3.46 -10.52
CA SER A 257 21.08 3.10 -11.61
C SER A 257 22.02 1.94 -11.25
N GLU A 258 21.86 1.34 -10.07
CA GLU A 258 22.67 0.21 -9.61
C GLU A 258 22.48 -1.01 -10.53
N PRO A 259 23.56 -1.77 -10.84
CA PRO A 259 23.44 -2.99 -11.64
C PRO A 259 22.49 -3.99 -10.96
N PRO A 260 21.78 -4.84 -11.74
CA PRO A 260 20.86 -5.78 -11.16
C PRO A 260 21.67 -6.80 -10.34
N THR A 261 21.15 -7.17 -9.18
CA THR A 261 21.76 -8.20 -8.32
C THR A 261 21.79 -9.56 -9.03
N LEU A 262 20.85 -9.79 -9.95
CA LEU A 262 20.88 -10.87 -10.93
C LEU A 262 21.62 -10.43 -12.19
N LYS A 263 22.78 -11.04 -12.47
CA LYS A 263 23.67 -10.68 -13.60
C LYS A 263 23.06 -10.87 -14.99
N ALA A 264 22.07 -11.75 -15.11
CA ALA A 264 21.26 -11.96 -16.30
C ALA A 264 19.89 -12.46 -15.84
N GLY A 265 18.81 -11.80 -16.25
CA GLY A 265 17.48 -12.24 -15.85
C GLY A 265 16.36 -11.21 -15.99
N PRO A 266 15.26 -11.40 -15.25
CA PRO A 266 14.05 -10.60 -15.45
C PRO A 266 14.23 -9.12 -15.03
N LEU A 267 15.28 -8.79 -14.29
CA LEU A 267 15.56 -7.43 -13.81
C LEU A 267 16.23 -6.52 -14.87
N ASP A 268 16.77 -7.09 -15.95
CA ASP A 268 17.52 -6.32 -16.97
C ASP A 268 16.62 -5.38 -17.77
N ARG A 269 15.34 -5.72 -17.88
CA ARG A 269 14.34 -4.94 -18.63
C ARG A 269 13.75 -3.80 -17.82
N LEU A 270 13.93 -3.81 -16.50
CA LEU A 270 13.34 -2.81 -15.61
C LEU A 270 13.97 -1.44 -15.86
N THR A 271 13.11 -0.49 -16.21
CA THR A 271 13.45 0.93 -16.29
C THR A 271 12.68 1.70 -15.22
N ARG A 272 13.07 2.95 -14.96
CA ARG A 272 12.30 3.84 -14.10
C ARG A 272 10.83 3.87 -14.55
N ALA A 273 9.92 3.63 -13.62
CA ALA A 273 8.49 3.73 -13.85
C ALA A 273 8.10 5.18 -14.10
N GLU A 274 7.20 5.38 -15.04
CA GLU A 274 6.70 6.69 -15.45
C GLU A 274 5.24 6.91 -15.05
N PRO A 275 4.73 8.15 -15.08
CA PRO A 275 3.39 8.49 -14.61
C PRO A 275 2.23 7.72 -15.24
N GLU A 276 2.39 7.28 -16.48
CA GLU A 276 1.40 6.51 -17.23
C GLU A 276 1.56 5.00 -17.01
N ASP A 277 2.61 4.56 -16.29
CA ASP A 277 2.86 3.15 -15.99
C ASP A 277 2.03 2.67 -14.77
N ALA A 278 1.81 1.37 -14.72
CA ALA A 278 1.32 0.67 -13.54
C ALA A 278 2.40 -0.25 -12.96
N VAL A 279 2.51 -0.33 -11.64
CA VAL A 279 3.37 -1.30 -10.94
C VAL A 279 2.51 -2.21 -10.09
N ILE A 280 2.54 -3.50 -10.39
CA ILE A 280 1.73 -4.53 -9.76
C ILE A 280 2.68 -5.53 -9.11
N ILE A 281 2.61 -5.63 -7.79
CA ILE A 281 3.47 -6.48 -6.96
C ILE A 281 2.60 -7.61 -6.42
N TYR A 282 2.97 -8.84 -6.72
CA TYR A 282 2.33 -10.04 -6.17
C TYR A 282 3.36 -10.82 -5.37
N PHE A 283 3.05 -11.17 -4.12
CA PHE A 283 3.90 -11.97 -3.26
C PHE A 283 3.13 -13.15 -2.70
N ALA A 284 3.60 -14.37 -3.00
CA ALA A 284 3.14 -15.60 -2.36
C ALA A 284 4.31 -16.27 -1.62
N GLY A 285 4.17 -16.48 -0.31
CA GLY A 285 5.26 -17.02 0.51
C GLY A 285 4.96 -17.04 2.01
N HIS A 286 6.02 -17.04 2.82
CA HIS A 286 5.91 -16.88 4.26
C HIS A 286 6.01 -15.41 4.66
N GLY A 287 5.29 -15.08 5.73
CA GLY A 287 5.41 -13.82 6.44
C GLY A 287 5.47 -14.04 7.95
N THR A 288 5.80 -12.98 8.67
CA THR A 288 5.70 -12.93 10.13
C THR A 288 5.54 -11.49 10.59
N ALA A 289 5.13 -11.29 11.83
CA ALA A 289 5.06 -10.01 12.49
C ALA A 289 5.73 -10.07 13.87
N GLN A 290 6.47 -9.02 14.19
CA GLN A 290 7.05 -8.81 15.50
C GLN A 290 6.64 -7.42 16.00
N GLY A 291 5.95 -7.36 17.14
CA GLY A 291 5.38 -6.10 17.62
C GLY A 291 4.41 -5.50 16.60
N GLN A 292 4.64 -4.26 16.18
CA GLN A 292 3.79 -3.54 15.20
C GLN A 292 4.33 -3.63 13.77
N ARG A 293 5.33 -4.48 13.52
CA ARG A 293 6.05 -4.59 12.25
C ARG A 293 5.72 -5.92 11.60
N PHE A 294 5.57 -5.93 10.28
CA PHE A 294 5.44 -7.15 9.49
C PHE A 294 6.66 -7.34 8.59
N TYR A 295 6.87 -8.58 8.21
CA TYR A 295 8.03 -9.04 7.47
C TYR A 295 7.60 -10.07 6.43
N LEU A 296 8.03 -9.88 5.18
CA LEU A 296 7.97 -10.91 4.14
C LEU A 296 9.27 -11.71 4.20
N ILE A 297 9.18 -13.03 4.22
CA ILE A 297 10.34 -13.92 4.34
C ILE A 297 10.76 -14.38 2.93
N PRO A 298 11.91 -13.94 2.40
CA PRO A 298 12.41 -14.35 1.11
C PRO A 298 13.14 -15.71 1.19
N HIS A 299 13.68 -16.17 0.06
CA HIS A 299 14.35 -17.47 -0.04
C HIS A 299 15.52 -17.59 0.94
N ASP A 300 16.29 -16.51 1.09
CA ASP A 300 17.49 -16.41 1.92
C ASP A 300 17.17 -16.08 3.38
N LEU A 301 16.21 -16.79 4.00
CA LEU A 301 15.72 -16.53 5.37
C LEU A 301 16.79 -16.54 6.50
N GLY A 302 18.03 -16.94 6.22
CA GLY A 302 19.14 -16.85 7.17
C GLY A 302 19.03 -17.71 8.43
N TYR A 303 18.18 -18.74 8.43
CA TYR A 303 18.01 -19.66 9.56
C TYR A 303 18.02 -21.11 9.09
N ASP A 304 18.96 -21.90 9.60
CA ASP A 304 19.19 -23.32 9.25
C ASP A 304 18.56 -24.31 10.25
N GLY A 305 18.07 -23.81 11.39
CA GLY A 305 17.51 -24.64 12.45
C GLY A 305 16.11 -25.20 12.14
N SER A 306 15.62 -26.04 13.05
CA SER A 306 14.31 -26.65 12.92
C SER A 306 13.18 -25.66 13.15
N ARG A 307 12.09 -25.75 12.38
CA ARG A 307 10.89 -24.92 12.53
C ARG A 307 10.29 -25.02 13.94
N ASN A 308 10.31 -26.22 14.53
CA ASN A 308 9.80 -26.47 15.88
C ASN A 308 10.80 -26.07 16.99
N GLY A 309 12.04 -25.75 16.63
CA GLY A 309 13.11 -25.32 17.53
C GLY A 309 13.40 -23.83 17.46
N LEU A 310 12.50 -23.03 16.86
CA LEU A 310 12.70 -21.61 16.67
C LEU A 310 12.79 -20.89 18.02
N ASN A 311 13.99 -20.41 18.34
CA ASN A 311 14.27 -19.61 19.53
C ASN A 311 14.42 -18.12 19.15
N GLU A 312 14.60 -17.26 20.16
CA GLU A 312 14.71 -15.81 19.94
C GLU A 312 15.85 -15.42 18.99
N SER A 313 17.01 -16.09 19.07
CA SER A 313 18.14 -15.84 18.15
C SER A 313 17.81 -16.25 16.71
N GLY A 314 17.13 -17.37 16.53
CA GLY A 314 16.68 -17.83 15.21
C GLY A 314 15.67 -16.85 14.61
N LEU A 315 14.71 -16.39 15.41
CA LEU A 315 13.75 -15.36 14.97
C LEU A 315 14.47 -14.07 14.56
N LYS A 316 15.42 -13.58 15.36
CA LYS A 316 16.22 -12.39 14.99
C LYS A 316 16.97 -12.59 13.67
N SER A 317 17.49 -13.79 13.42
CA SER A 317 18.14 -14.10 12.14
C SER A 317 17.16 -14.03 10.97
N ILE A 318 15.98 -14.63 11.11
CA ILE A 318 14.91 -14.58 10.10
C ILE A 318 14.50 -13.14 9.81
N LEU A 319 14.27 -12.33 10.85
CA LEU A 319 13.85 -10.94 10.69
C LEU A 319 14.93 -10.07 10.00
N ALA A 320 16.20 -10.29 10.28
CA ALA A 320 17.30 -9.57 9.63
C ALA A 320 17.38 -9.84 8.11
N HIS A 321 17.04 -11.06 7.70
CA HIS A 321 17.01 -11.48 6.30
C HIS A 321 15.64 -11.29 5.63
N SER A 322 14.63 -10.90 6.40
CA SER A 322 13.29 -10.62 5.88
C SER A 322 13.20 -9.21 5.32
N ILE A 323 12.22 -8.97 4.45
CA ILE A 323 11.87 -7.64 4.00
C ILE A 323 10.85 -7.07 4.97
N SER A 324 11.26 -6.05 5.73
CA SER A 324 10.35 -5.34 6.63
C SER A 324 9.39 -4.43 5.88
N ASP A 325 8.26 -4.13 6.52
CA ASP A 325 7.32 -3.08 6.13
C ASP A 325 7.95 -1.72 5.82
N VAL A 326 8.97 -1.30 6.57
CA VAL A 326 9.71 -0.05 6.32
C VAL A 326 10.58 -0.17 5.07
N GLU A 327 11.25 -1.29 4.85
CA GLU A 327 12.01 -1.51 3.62
C GLU A 327 11.09 -1.54 2.39
N LEU A 328 9.87 -2.09 2.53
CA LEU A 328 8.83 -2.02 1.49
C LEU A 328 8.39 -0.57 1.26
N GLU A 329 8.07 0.16 2.32
CA GLU A 329 7.68 1.58 2.27
C GLU A 329 8.73 2.42 1.54
N GLU A 330 10.00 2.33 1.97
CA GLU A 330 11.13 3.03 1.33
C GLU A 330 11.29 2.64 -0.15
N SER A 331 11.08 1.37 -0.48
CA SER A 331 11.25 0.88 -1.86
C SER A 331 10.14 1.31 -2.80
N VAL A 332 8.92 1.53 -2.29
CA VAL A 332 7.78 1.97 -3.10
C VAL A 332 7.58 3.49 -3.08
N GLU A 333 8.14 4.21 -2.10
CA GLU A 333 8.04 5.69 -1.98
C GLU A 333 8.55 6.40 -3.26
N GLY A 334 9.64 5.90 -3.85
CA GLY A 334 10.25 6.48 -5.04
C GLY A 334 9.55 6.16 -6.37
N LEU A 335 8.53 5.29 -6.37
CA LEU A 335 7.85 4.90 -7.61
C LEU A 335 6.98 6.03 -8.15
N ALA A 336 7.21 6.43 -9.39
CA ALA A 336 6.47 7.52 -10.06
C ALA A 336 5.25 7.04 -10.86
N ALA A 337 4.95 5.73 -10.82
CA ALA A 337 3.83 5.09 -11.49
C ALA A 337 2.48 5.72 -11.10
N GLY A 338 1.57 5.84 -12.06
CA GLY A 338 0.23 6.38 -11.84
C GLY A 338 -0.69 5.40 -11.11
N SER A 339 -0.41 4.10 -11.23
CA SER A 339 -1.13 3.03 -10.54
C SER A 339 -0.16 2.10 -9.83
N LEU A 340 -0.43 1.82 -8.55
CA LEU A 340 0.34 0.89 -7.74
C LEU A 340 -0.61 -0.11 -7.08
N LEU A 341 -0.40 -1.40 -7.32
CA LEU A 341 -1.15 -2.49 -6.71
C LEU A 341 -0.19 -3.46 -6.03
N MET A 342 -0.49 -3.83 -4.80
CA MET A 342 0.29 -4.80 -4.02
C MET A 342 -0.64 -5.88 -3.46
N ILE A 343 -0.36 -7.13 -3.76
CA ILE A 343 -1.10 -8.30 -3.28
C ILE A 343 -0.12 -9.20 -2.53
N ILE A 344 -0.40 -9.46 -1.25
CA ILE A 344 0.43 -10.29 -0.36
C ILE A 344 -0.40 -11.48 0.11
N ASP A 345 -0.11 -12.66 -0.42
CA ASP A 345 -0.60 -13.95 0.08
C ASP A 345 0.49 -14.62 0.92
N ALA A 346 0.57 -14.25 2.20
CA ALA A 346 1.63 -14.72 3.09
C ALA A 346 1.09 -15.55 4.25
N CYS A 347 1.63 -16.75 4.44
CA CYS A 347 1.35 -17.60 5.61
C CYS A 347 2.20 -17.16 6.81
N ASN A 348 1.64 -17.11 8.02
CA ASN A 348 2.45 -16.92 9.23
C ASN A 348 3.12 -18.24 9.62
N SER A 349 4.45 -18.31 9.56
CA SER A 349 5.17 -19.58 9.59
C SER A 349 5.61 -20.09 10.98
N GLY A 350 5.19 -19.49 12.10
CA GLY A 350 5.68 -19.88 13.44
C GLY A 350 4.62 -20.25 14.49
N GLN A 351 4.57 -21.52 14.92
CA GLN A 351 3.71 -21.98 16.03
C GLN A 351 4.00 -21.29 17.39
N ALA A 352 5.16 -20.63 17.54
CA ALA A 352 5.49 -19.86 18.74
C ALA A 352 4.98 -18.40 18.72
N LEU A 353 4.54 -17.91 17.56
CA LEU A 353 4.12 -16.51 17.34
C LEU A 353 2.59 -16.37 17.24
N GLU A 354 1.86 -17.48 17.07
CA GLU A 354 0.40 -17.52 16.87
C GLU A 354 -0.44 -16.89 18.00
N ALA A 355 0.13 -16.62 19.18
CA ALA A 355 -0.59 -16.06 20.32
C ALA A 355 -0.72 -14.51 20.30
N GLU A 356 0.22 -13.78 19.68
CA GLU A 356 0.15 -12.30 19.61
C GLU A 356 -0.25 -11.78 18.21
N GLU A 357 -0.16 -12.62 17.18
CA GLU A 357 -0.03 -12.22 15.77
C GLU A 357 -1.36 -12.20 14.99
N LYS A 358 -2.41 -12.88 15.46
CA LYS A 358 -3.70 -13.09 14.75
C LYS A 358 -4.49 -11.81 14.37
N ARG A 359 -3.95 -10.61 14.58
CA ARG A 359 -4.65 -9.34 14.35
C ARG A 359 -3.85 -8.28 13.58
N ARG A 360 -2.59 -8.53 13.21
CA ARG A 360 -1.70 -7.54 12.59
C ARG A 360 -1.28 -7.94 11.18
N GLY A 361 -2.11 -7.55 10.20
CA GLY A 361 -1.71 -7.60 8.79
C GLY A 361 -0.80 -6.42 8.42
N PRO A 362 -0.28 -6.38 7.18
CA PRO A 362 0.62 -5.33 6.71
C PRO A 362 0.11 -3.90 6.89
N MET A 363 -1.21 -3.76 6.87
CA MET A 363 -1.92 -2.49 7.02
C MET A 363 -1.92 -1.89 8.42
N ASN A 364 -1.36 -2.57 9.43
CA ASN A 364 -1.30 -2.06 10.79
C ASN A 364 -0.04 -1.20 11.07
N SER A 365 0.94 -1.17 10.16
CA SER A 365 2.06 -0.24 10.29
C SER A 365 1.63 1.16 9.82
N LYS A 366 1.87 2.17 10.67
CA LYS A 366 1.43 3.55 10.37
C LYS A 366 2.02 4.09 9.06
N GLY A 367 3.26 3.72 8.75
CA GLY A 367 4.00 4.22 7.58
C GLY A 367 3.48 3.70 6.25
N LEU A 368 3.44 2.37 6.05
CA LEU A 368 2.97 1.79 4.78
C LEU A 368 1.51 2.14 4.47
N ALA A 369 0.62 2.15 5.49
CA ALA A 369 -0.78 2.54 5.30
C ALA A 369 -0.90 4.02 4.87
N GLN A 370 -0.10 4.91 5.47
CA GLN A 370 -0.05 6.31 5.09
C GLN A 370 0.55 6.49 3.70
N LEU A 371 1.63 5.78 3.35
CA LEU A 371 2.22 5.86 2.02
C LEU A 371 1.24 5.35 0.95
N ALA A 372 0.58 4.22 1.21
CA ALA A 372 -0.45 3.68 0.35
C ALA A 372 -1.56 4.72 0.10
N TYR A 373 -1.94 5.43 1.16
CA TYR A 373 -2.86 6.54 1.05
C TYR A 373 -2.30 7.66 0.18
N GLU A 374 -1.11 8.16 0.45
CA GLU A 374 -0.51 9.32 -0.24
C GLU A 374 -0.18 9.03 -1.72
N LYS A 375 0.09 7.78 -2.08
CA LYS A 375 0.31 7.34 -3.46
C LYS A 375 -0.94 6.89 -4.21
N GLY A 376 -2.03 6.61 -3.50
CA GLY A 376 -3.23 6.01 -4.10
C GLY A 376 -3.00 4.54 -4.46
N MET A 377 -2.26 3.82 -3.60
CA MET A 377 -1.97 2.40 -3.80
C MET A 377 -3.15 1.55 -3.40
N TYR A 378 -3.32 0.47 -4.14
CA TYR A 378 -4.18 -0.66 -3.79
C TYR A 378 -3.34 -1.69 -3.05
N ILE A 379 -3.77 -2.13 -1.89
CA ILE A 379 -3.11 -3.20 -1.14
C ILE A 379 -4.15 -4.25 -0.75
N LEU A 380 -3.89 -5.51 -1.08
CA LEU A 380 -4.64 -6.66 -0.60
C LEU A 380 -3.69 -7.60 0.12
N THR A 381 -4.07 -8.01 1.32
CA THR A 381 -3.23 -8.87 2.15
C THR A 381 -4.08 -10.01 2.67
N ALA A 382 -3.56 -11.23 2.65
CA ALA A 382 -4.22 -12.34 3.28
C ALA A 382 -3.23 -13.13 4.12
N ALA A 383 -3.64 -13.41 5.36
CA ALA A 383 -2.90 -14.26 6.27
C ALA A 383 -3.57 -15.64 6.31
N GLN A 384 -2.86 -16.67 5.84
CA GLN A 384 -3.33 -18.05 5.92
C GLN A 384 -2.80 -18.75 7.17
N SER A 385 -3.65 -19.56 7.80
CA SER A 385 -3.18 -20.57 8.75
C SER A 385 -2.54 -21.74 8.00
N TYR A 386 -1.60 -22.44 8.64
CA TYR A 386 -0.91 -23.58 8.04
C TYR A 386 -1.87 -24.70 7.60
N GLN A 387 -2.94 -24.94 8.37
CA GLN A 387 -3.96 -25.94 8.04
C GLN A 387 -4.80 -25.53 6.81
N ALA A 388 -5.17 -24.25 6.69
CA ALA A 388 -5.86 -23.75 5.49
C ALA A 388 -5.01 -23.88 4.22
N ALA A 389 -3.70 -23.63 4.32
CA ALA A 389 -2.76 -23.80 3.22
C ALA A 389 -2.63 -25.27 2.75
N LEU A 390 -2.67 -26.24 3.68
CA LEU A 390 -2.63 -27.66 3.33
C LEU A 390 -3.90 -28.15 2.61
N GLU A 391 -5.07 -27.60 2.93
CA GLU A 391 -6.33 -27.98 2.28
C GLU A 391 -6.57 -27.30 0.93
N ALA A 392 -5.97 -26.13 0.72
CA ALA A 392 -5.90 -25.48 -0.58
C ALA A 392 -5.20 -26.36 -1.63
N ALA A 393 -4.40 -27.36 -1.19
CA ALA A 393 -3.71 -28.32 -2.05
C ALA A 393 -4.60 -29.02 -3.10
N GLN A 394 -5.89 -29.19 -2.82
CA GLN A 394 -6.84 -29.80 -3.76
C GLN A 394 -7.22 -28.87 -4.93
N LEU A 395 -7.04 -27.55 -4.78
CA LEU A 395 -7.37 -26.54 -5.79
C LEU A 395 -6.19 -26.21 -6.71
N GLY A 396 -4.98 -26.73 -6.40
CA GLY A 396 -3.74 -26.38 -7.12
C GLY A 396 -3.21 -24.98 -6.82
N HIS A 397 -3.94 -24.19 -6.03
CA HIS A 397 -3.65 -22.79 -5.71
C HIS A 397 -3.98 -22.46 -4.25
N GLY A 398 -3.35 -21.42 -3.70
CA GLY A 398 -3.83 -20.75 -2.49
C GLY A 398 -5.24 -20.18 -2.68
N LEU A 399 -6.04 -20.08 -1.59
CA LEU A 399 -7.42 -19.61 -1.68
C LEU A 399 -7.52 -18.19 -2.26
N LEU A 400 -6.60 -17.29 -1.89
CA LEU A 400 -6.59 -15.92 -2.39
C LEU A 400 -6.30 -15.90 -3.90
N THR A 401 -5.26 -16.60 -4.34
CA THR A 401 -4.91 -16.75 -5.75
C THR A 401 -6.08 -17.30 -6.55
N TYR A 402 -6.73 -18.36 -6.05
CA TYR A 402 -7.87 -18.97 -6.72
C TYR A 402 -9.03 -17.99 -6.88
N ALA A 403 -9.39 -17.27 -5.82
CA ALA A 403 -10.44 -16.25 -5.88
C ALA A 403 -10.09 -15.14 -6.88
N LEU A 404 -8.87 -14.61 -6.84
CA LEU A 404 -8.45 -13.54 -7.75
C LEU A 404 -8.40 -14.01 -9.20
N VAL A 405 -7.81 -15.17 -9.48
CA VAL A 405 -7.48 -15.62 -10.83
C VAL A 405 -8.58 -16.48 -11.43
N GLU A 406 -8.89 -17.62 -10.80
CA GLU A 406 -9.80 -18.62 -11.37
C GLU A 406 -11.24 -18.13 -11.38
N GLU A 407 -11.70 -17.51 -10.29
CA GLU A 407 -13.06 -16.95 -10.23
C GLU A 407 -13.07 -15.50 -10.70
N GLY A 408 -12.12 -14.67 -10.29
CA GLY A 408 -12.15 -13.22 -10.52
C GLY A 408 -11.78 -12.76 -11.92
N LEU A 409 -10.69 -13.29 -12.51
CA LEU A 409 -10.21 -12.86 -13.83
C LEU A 409 -10.74 -13.73 -14.98
N LYS A 410 -10.81 -15.05 -14.78
CA LYS A 410 -11.24 -15.99 -15.83
C LYS A 410 -12.76 -16.04 -16.01
N THR A 411 -13.52 -15.47 -15.09
CA THR A 411 -14.99 -15.38 -15.17
C THR A 411 -15.46 -13.94 -14.93
N ALA A 412 -16.76 -13.70 -15.03
CA ALA A 412 -17.38 -12.41 -14.70
C ALA A 412 -17.86 -12.34 -13.24
N ALA A 413 -17.41 -13.23 -12.35
CA ALA A 413 -17.90 -13.29 -10.97
C ALA A 413 -17.50 -12.08 -10.12
N ALA A 414 -16.35 -11.46 -10.42
CA ALA A 414 -15.87 -10.27 -9.73
C ALA A 414 -16.43 -8.95 -10.27
N ASP A 415 -17.08 -8.97 -11.44
CA ASP A 415 -17.81 -7.81 -11.99
C ASP A 415 -19.12 -7.65 -11.20
N ASN A 416 -19.13 -6.73 -10.24
CA ASN A 416 -20.20 -6.60 -9.26
C ASN A 416 -21.07 -5.37 -9.52
N GLU A 417 -21.14 -4.36 -8.64
CA GLU A 417 -22.02 -3.21 -8.89
C GLU A 417 -21.21 -1.96 -9.24
N PRO A 418 -21.34 -1.42 -10.48
CA PRO A 418 -22.25 -1.83 -11.57
C PRO A 418 -21.73 -3.00 -12.42
N LYS A 419 -22.63 -3.93 -12.83
CA LYS A 419 -22.31 -5.04 -13.76
C LYS A 419 -22.19 -4.53 -15.19
N ASP A 420 -21.08 -3.89 -15.52
CA ASP A 420 -20.89 -3.20 -16.79
C ASP A 420 -19.89 -3.88 -17.73
N GLY A 421 -19.35 -5.05 -17.34
CA GLY A 421 -18.34 -5.76 -18.11
C GLY A 421 -16.94 -5.16 -18.00
N VAL A 422 -16.71 -4.24 -17.06
CA VAL A 422 -15.41 -3.66 -16.74
C VAL A 422 -15.06 -3.99 -15.30
N LEU A 423 -14.07 -4.87 -15.11
CA LEU A 423 -13.60 -5.20 -13.77
C LEU A 423 -12.58 -4.15 -13.30
N SER A 424 -12.98 -3.29 -12.38
CA SER A 424 -12.07 -2.36 -11.70
C SER A 424 -11.21 -3.05 -10.64
N ALA A 425 -10.09 -2.43 -10.27
CA ALA A 425 -9.25 -2.92 -9.18
C ALA A 425 -10.02 -3.04 -7.86
N ARG A 426 -10.94 -2.12 -7.55
CA ARG A 426 -11.71 -2.20 -6.30
C ARG A 426 -12.62 -3.41 -6.27
N GLU A 427 -13.42 -3.60 -7.31
CA GLU A 427 -14.33 -4.75 -7.42
C GLU A 427 -13.57 -6.06 -7.33
N TRP A 428 -12.43 -6.16 -8.01
CA TRP A 428 -11.61 -7.36 -7.98
C TRP A 428 -11.07 -7.71 -6.58
N LEU A 429 -10.58 -6.71 -5.83
CA LEU A 429 -10.04 -6.94 -4.49
C LEU A 429 -11.15 -7.13 -3.44
N ASP A 430 -12.28 -6.42 -3.58
CA ASP A 430 -13.45 -6.58 -2.72
C ASP A 430 -14.06 -7.98 -2.92
N PHE A 431 -14.20 -8.43 -4.17
CA PHE A 431 -14.62 -9.79 -4.50
C PHE A 431 -13.75 -10.84 -3.80
N ALA A 432 -12.42 -10.73 -3.89
CA ALA A 432 -11.52 -11.67 -3.22
C ALA A 432 -11.67 -11.63 -1.68
N THR A 433 -11.90 -10.44 -1.12
CA THR A 433 -12.10 -10.25 0.33
C THR A 433 -13.37 -10.95 0.83
N GLU A 434 -14.44 -10.92 0.04
CA GLU A 434 -15.70 -11.59 0.35
C GLU A 434 -15.66 -13.08 0.06
N ARG A 435 -15.01 -13.48 -1.04
CA ARG A 435 -15.06 -14.85 -1.55
C ARG A 435 -14.18 -15.82 -0.78
N VAL A 436 -12.99 -15.41 -0.35
CA VAL A 436 -12.04 -16.30 0.35
C VAL A 436 -12.64 -16.91 1.63
N PRO A 437 -13.28 -16.14 2.54
CA PRO A 437 -13.96 -16.72 3.69
C PRO A 437 -15.06 -17.73 3.32
N GLN A 438 -15.86 -17.40 2.29
CA GLN A 438 -16.95 -18.27 1.82
C GLN A 438 -16.42 -19.61 1.29
N MET A 439 -15.35 -19.58 0.49
CA MET A 439 -14.70 -20.79 -0.01
C MET A 439 -14.24 -21.71 1.13
N GLN A 440 -13.69 -21.12 2.19
CA GLN A 440 -13.25 -21.90 3.35
C GLN A 440 -14.46 -22.49 4.09
N GLU A 441 -15.52 -21.71 4.33
CA GLU A 441 -16.76 -22.19 4.95
C GLU A 441 -17.44 -23.31 4.17
N ASP A 442 -17.51 -23.19 2.83
CA ASP A 442 -18.09 -24.21 1.95
C ASP A 442 -17.34 -25.54 2.06
N LYS A 443 -16.00 -25.49 2.08
CA LYS A 443 -15.16 -26.66 2.35
C LYS A 443 -15.42 -27.25 3.74
N MET A 444 -15.59 -26.43 4.77
CA MET A 444 -15.91 -26.93 6.12
C MET A 444 -17.25 -27.68 6.14
N LYS A 445 -18.27 -27.12 5.46
CA LYS A 445 -19.61 -27.72 5.38
C LYS A 445 -19.58 -29.05 4.62
N GLN A 446 -18.89 -29.10 3.49
CA GLN A 446 -18.72 -30.33 2.70
C GLN A 446 -18.02 -31.42 3.51
N SER A 447 -16.97 -31.07 4.26
CA SER A 447 -16.21 -32.03 5.06
C SER A 447 -17.03 -32.60 6.23
N ARG A 448 -17.84 -31.76 6.89
CA ARG A 448 -18.80 -32.20 7.92
C ARG A 448 -19.88 -33.13 7.36
N GLY A 449 -20.39 -32.85 6.17
CA GLY A 449 -21.35 -33.71 5.47
C GLY A 449 -20.79 -35.10 5.12
N LEU A 450 -19.46 -35.22 5.04
CA LEU A 450 -18.74 -36.48 4.80
C LEU A 450 -18.29 -37.18 6.09
N GLY A 451 -18.63 -36.65 7.27
CA GLY A 451 -18.23 -37.22 8.57
C GLY A 451 -16.75 -36.97 8.93
N LEU A 452 -16.10 -35.99 8.31
CA LEU A 452 -14.72 -35.59 8.61
C LEU A 452 -14.73 -34.35 9.52
N ASP A 453 -14.18 -34.47 10.74
CA ASP A 453 -13.99 -33.35 11.66
C ASP A 453 -12.73 -32.56 11.28
N ILE A 454 -12.91 -31.51 10.49
CA ILE A 454 -11.84 -30.56 10.16
C ILE A 454 -11.86 -29.39 11.14
N ALA A 455 -10.74 -29.17 11.83
CA ALA A 455 -10.50 -28.01 12.68
C ALA A 455 -9.25 -27.27 12.19
N PHE A 456 -9.36 -25.94 11.99
CA PHE A 456 -8.33 -25.06 11.44
C PHE A 456 -7.38 -24.46 12.50
N THR A 457 -7.65 -24.77 13.77
CA THR A 457 -6.72 -24.72 14.91
C THR A 457 -7.17 -25.72 15.98
N GLU A 458 -6.24 -26.29 16.75
CA GLU A 458 -6.57 -27.17 17.89
C GLU A 458 -7.49 -26.43 18.89
N GLY A 459 -8.65 -27.01 19.20
CA GLY A 459 -9.64 -26.45 20.15
C GLY A 459 -10.83 -25.72 19.52
N GLU A 460 -10.82 -25.40 18.22
CA GLU A 460 -11.94 -24.71 17.55
C GLU A 460 -13.18 -25.58 17.32
N GLN A 461 -13.05 -26.89 17.48
CA GLN A 461 -14.18 -27.85 17.43
C GLN A 461 -15.30 -27.49 18.43
N LYS A 462 -14.96 -26.74 19.50
CA LYS A 462 -15.90 -26.29 20.53
C LYS A 462 -16.50 -24.90 20.29
N ILE A 463 -16.08 -24.17 19.25
CA ILE A 463 -16.60 -22.84 18.95
C ILE A 463 -17.88 -22.99 18.12
N VAL A 464 -19.01 -22.71 18.76
CA VAL A 464 -20.38 -22.81 18.18
C VAL A 464 -20.61 -21.76 17.11
N ASP A 465 -20.01 -20.58 17.27
CA ASP A 465 -20.14 -19.42 16.38
C ASP A 465 -19.11 -19.49 15.23
N PRO A 466 -19.54 -19.66 13.97
CA PRO A 466 -18.64 -19.73 12.81
C PRO A 466 -17.80 -18.47 12.63
N GLU A 467 -18.29 -17.29 13.02
CA GLU A 467 -17.55 -16.02 12.88
C GLU A 467 -16.32 -15.95 13.79
N LYS A 468 -16.28 -16.79 14.83
CA LYS A 468 -15.18 -16.87 15.81
C LYS A 468 -14.15 -17.95 15.47
N ARG A 469 -14.30 -18.65 14.35
CA ARG A 469 -13.31 -19.63 13.86
C ARG A 469 -12.23 -18.96 13.00
N SER A 470 -11.05 -19.56 12.96
CA SER A 470 -9.85 -19.09 12.26
C SER A 470 -9.99 -19.26 10.73
N VAL A 471 -10.84 -18.43 10.13
CA VAL A 471 -11.01 -18.31 8.68
C VAL A 471 -10.00 -17.30 8.12
N GLN A 472 -9.39 -17.60 6.97
CA GLN A 472 -8.59 -16.64 6.22
C GLN A 472 -9.50 -15.48 5.82
N ARG A 473 -9.18 -14.27 6.30
CA ARG A 473 -9.91 -13.05 5.96
C ARG A 473 -8.93 -12.08 5.31
N PRO A 474 -8.93 -11.96 3.98
CA PRO A 474 -8.16 -10.94 3.32
C PRO A 474 -8.54 -9.55 3.83
N ARG A 475 -7.60 -8.62 3.78
CA ARG A 475 -7.79 -7.21 4.12
C ARG A 475 -7.31 -6.37 2.96
N VAL A 476 -8.21 -5.51 2.51
CA VAL A 476 -7.96 -4.57 1.43
C VAL A 476 -7.78 -3.16 1.96
N PHE A 477 -6.95 -2.38 1.27
CA PHE A 477 -6.77 -0.95 1.47
C PHE A 477 -6.65 -0.25 0.12
N TYR A 478 -7.41 0.83 -0.03
CA TYR A 478 -7.32 1.79 -1.13
C TYR A 478 -8.00 3.09 -0.66
N ARG A 479 -7.83 4.19 -1.40
CA ARG A 479 -8.54 5.44 -1.09
C ARG A 479 -10.04 5.25 -1.25
N ARG A 480 -10.85 5.74 -0.31
CA ARG A 480 -12.33 5.64 -0.42
C ARG A 480 -12.95 6.65 -1.40
N GLU A 481 -12.17 7.59 -1.92
CA GLU A 481 -12.64 8.59 -2.88
C GLU A 481 -13.01 7.95 -4.22
N MET A 482 -13.96 8.50 -4.96
CA MET A 482 -14.19 8.04 -6.34
C MET A 482 -13.00 8.43 -7.21
N GLU A 483 -12.43 7.46 -7.91
CA GLU A 483 -11.34 7.69 -8.86
C GLU A 483 -11.90 8.20 -10.19
N VAL A 484 -11.26 9.22 -10.75
CA VAL A 484 -11.65 9.76 -12.07
C VAL A 484 -11.25 8.79 -13.18
N ASP A 485 -10.18 8.02 -12.97
CA ASP A 485 -9.67 7.00 -13.89
C ASP A 485 -9.21 5.78 -13.08
N PRO A 486 -10.13 4.87 -12.70
CA PRO A 486 -9.80 3.70 -11.90
C PRO A 486 -8.95 2.72 -12.72
N LEU A 487 -8.03 2.02 -12.05
CA LEU A 487 -7.26 0.95 -12.68
C LEU A 487 -8.20 -0.19 -13.11
N VAL A 488 -8.40 -0.33 -14.43
CA VAL A 488 -9.17 -1.43 -15.02
C VAL A 488 -8.30 -2.68 -15.08
N ILE A 489 -8.74 -3.75 -14.44
CA ILE A 489 -7.99 -5.01 -14.34
C ILE A 489 -8.33 -5.96 -15.49
N ALA A 490 -9.60 -6.06 -15.85
CA ALA A 490 -10.07 -6.91 -16.94
C ALA A 490 -11.32 -6.34 -17.59
N LYS A 491 -11.63 -6.81 -18.79
CA LYS A 491 -12.94 -6.66 -19.43
C LYS A 491 -13.47 -8.07 -19.67
N PRO A 492 -14.15 -8.69 -18.69
CA PRO A 492 -14.65 -10.05 -18.83
C PRO A 492 -15.50 -10.14 -20.11
N ALA A 493 -15.23 -11.14 -20.94
CA ALA A 493 -16.01 -11.32 -22.15
C ALA A 493 -17.49 -11.46 -21.78
N SER A 494 -18.36 -10.65 -22.39
CA SER A 494 -19.80 -10.86 -22.28
C SER A 494 -20.10 -12.27 -22.78
N LYS A 495 -20.77 -13.07 -21.95
CA LYS A 495 -21.31 -14.36 -22.42
C LYS A 495 -22.21 -14.06 -23.62
N GLN A 496 -21.78 -14.48 -24.81
CA GLN A 496 -22.63 -14.55 -25.99
C GLN A 496 -23.75 -15.58 -25.77
#